data_AF-A0A8C6IUW3-F1
#
_entry.id   AF-A0A8C6IUW3-F1
#
_cell.length_a   1.000
_cell.length_b   1.000
_cell.length_c   1.000
_cell.angle_alpha   90.00
_cell.angle_beta   90.00
_cell.angle_gamma   90.00
#
_symmetry.space_group_name_H-M   'P 1'
#
loop_
_entity.id
_entity.type
_entity.pdbx_description
1 polymer ?
#
loop_
_entity_poly.entity_id
_entity_poly.type
_entity_poly.pdbx_seq_one_letter_code
_entity_poly.pdbx_strand_id
1 'polypeptide(L)'
;MKYILVTGGVISGIGKGIIASSIGTILKSCGLRVTAIKIDPYINIDAGTFSPYEHGEVFVLNDGGEVDLDLGNYERFLDINLYKDNNITTGKIYQHVINKERHGDYLGRTVQVVPHITDAVQEWVMNQAKVPVDDDRKEPQVCVIELGGTIGDIEGMPFIEAFRQFQFKAKKENFCNIHVSLVPQPNATGEQKTKPTQNSVRALRGLGLSPDLIVCRSAKPIEMAVKEKISMFCHVEPEQVIFVHDVSSTYRVPILLEEQGIIKYFKQRLNLPIDDHPSDLLMRWKKMADRYERLLKVCSIALVGKYTKLSDCYASVFKALEHSALAINHKLDLMYIDSTELERSTEAENSVKYHQAWHKLCKADGILVPGGFGIRGTEGKLQAISWARTKKKPFLGVCLGMQLAVVEFARNCLNWEDANSTEFDPDTKNPVLFFMTYASCIASTNHILGCIKSVTSRSKEVILPLYSALVRPPLEYCMQFWCPQHKKDVELLEQVQKRASRMIRGLEHLLYKDRLRKLGLFSLEKKRLRGDLIAAFQCLKGAYRDAVEGLFIRDCSDRTRGNGLKLKQQRFRLDIRKKFFPVRVVRHWNGLPREVVYAPSLMVFKARLDKALGEMV
;
A
#
# COMPACT_ATOMS: atom_id res chain seq x y z
N MET A 1 -20.50 -11.75 13.82
CA MET A 1 -19.17 -12.03 13.25
C MET A 1 -18.91 -13.54 13.24
N LYS A 2 -18.41 -14.07 12.13
CA LYS A 2 -17.86 -15.43 12.00
C LYS A 2 -16.36 -15.34 11.72
N TYR A 3 -15.59 -16.27 12.23
CA TYR A 3 -14.12 -16.29 12.12
C TYR A 3 -13.66 -17.55 11.41
N ILE A 4 -12.81 -17.39 10.41
CA ILE A 4 -12.17 -18.49 9.69
C ILE A 4 -10.66 -18.36 9.91
N LEU A 5 -10.10 -19.20 10.78
CA LEU A 5 -8.67 -19.27 11.02
C LEU A 5 -8.01 -20.19 9.99
N VAL A 6 -7.03 -19.70 9.26
CA VAL A 6 -6.21 -20.45 8.30
C VAL A 6 -4.81 -20.62 8.88
N THR A 7 -4.39 -21.87 9.08
CA THR A 7 -3.08 -22.24 9.65
C THR A 7 -2.22 -22.97 8.63
N GLY A 8 -0.89 -22.84 8.76
CA GLY A 8 0.09 -23.51 7.91
C GLY A 8 0.61 -24.80 8.49
N GLY A 9 0.74 -25.83 7.69
CA GLY A 9 1.29 -27.12 8.10
C GLY A 9 2.80 -27.20 7.93
N VAL A 10 3.21 -27.95 6.91
CA VAL A 10 4.53 -28.58 6.80
C VAL A 10 5.66 -27.60 6.43
N ILE A 11 5.39 -26.61 5.59
CA ILE A 11 6.38 -25.66 5.08
C ILE A 11 5.81 -24.24 5.02
N SER A 12 6.68 -23.24 5.14
CA SER A 12 6.38 -21.86 4.75
C SER A 12 6.23 -21.76 3.21
N GLY A 13 5.60 -20.70 2.72
CA GLY A 13 5.40 -20.51 1.27
C GLY A 13 4.41 -21.49 0.60
N ILE A 14 3.65 -22.28 1.37
CA ILE A 14 2.67 -23.22 0.82
C ILE A 14 1.50 -22.54 0.07
N GLY A 15 1.32 -21.22 0.21
CA GLY A 15 0.21 -20.49 -0.42
C GLY A 15 -1.00 -20.26 0.51
N LYS A 16 -0.75 -20.10 1.82
CA LYS A 16 -1.79 -19.77 2.81
C LYS A 16 -2.60 -18.53 2.41
N GLY A 17 -1.92 -17.43 2.09
CA GLY A 17 -2.56 -16.18 1.65
C GLY A 17 -3.45 -16.37 0.41
N ILE A 18 -3.07 -17.24 -0.54
CA ILE A 18 -3.91 -17.55 -1.71
C ILE A 18 -5.15 -18.35 -1.32
N ILE A 19 -5.04 -19.35 -0.44
CA ILE A 19 -6.19 -20.11 0.05
C ILE A 19 -7.14 -19.19 0.85
N ALA A 20 -6.60 -18.41 1.79
CA ALA A 20 -7.37 -17.52 2.63
C ALA A 20 -8.09 -16.41 1.83
N SER A 21 -7.39 -15.75 0.91
CA SER A 21 -8.00 -14.76 0.00
C SER A 21 -9.03 -15.39 -0.95
N SER A 22 -8.81 -16.62 -1.43
CA SER A 22 -9.78 -17.35 -2.26
C SER A 22 -11.06 -17.68 -1.50
N ILE A 23 -10.96 -18.10 -0.23
CA ILE A 23 -12.13 -18.31 0.63
C ILE A 23 -12.88 -17.00 0.83
N GLY A 24 -12.18 -15.91 1.13
CA GLY A 24 -12.81 -14.60 1.25
C GLY A 24 -13.51 -14.18 -0.04
N THR A 25 -12.92 -14.46 -1.20
CA THR A 25 -13.49 -14.15 -2.52
C THR A 25 -14.78 -14.93 -2.75
N ILE A 26 -14.79 -16.22 -2.42
CA ILE A 26 -15.98 -17.07 -2.52
C ILE A 26 -17.10 -16.54 -1.63
N LEU A 27 -16.79 -16.20 -0.38
CA LEU A 27 -17.79 -15.67 0.56
C LEU A 27 -18.29 -14.28 0.16
N LYS A 28 -17.42 -13.41 -0.39
CA LYS A 28 -17.85 -12.13 -0.97
C LYS A 28 -18.71 -12.34 -2.20
N SER A 29 -18.44 -13.38 -3.00
CA SER A 29 -19.28 -13.78 -4.13
C SER A 29 -20.67 -14.27 -3.69
N CYS A 30 -20.79 -14.78 -2.46
CA CYS A 30 -22.05 -15.15 -1.81
C CYS A 30 -22.80 -13.95 -1.19
N GLY A 31 -22.34 -12.70 -1.41
CA GLY A 31 -22.99 -11.49 -0.88
C GLY A 31 -22.65 -11.16 0.58
N LEU A 32 -21.67 -11.83 1.18
CA LEU A 32 -21.23 -11.55 2.54
C LEU A 32 -20.15 -10.47 2.56
N ARG A 33 -20.18 -9.62 3.60
CA ARG A 33 -19.10 -8.68 3.87
C ARG A 33 -17.95 -9.41 4.56
N VAL A 34 -16.76 -9.34 3.97
CA VAL A 34 -15.57 -10.06 4.41
C VAL A 34 -14.47 -9.06 4.79
N THR A 35 -13.80 -9.31 5.92
CA THR A 35 -12.55 -8.64 6.29
C THR A 35 -11.44 -9.67 6.45
N ALA A 36 -10.19 -9.19 6.48
CA ALA A 36 -9.01 -10.02 6.62
C ALA A 36 -8.11 -9.52 7.76
N ILE A 37 -7.52 -10.46 8.50
CA ILE A 37 -6.47 -10.19 9.48
C ILE A 37 -5.32 -11.14 9.20
N LYS A 38 -4.11 -10.61 9.04
CA LYS A 38 -2.88 -11.40 8.92
C LYS A 38 -2.11 -11.31 10.21
N ILE A 39 -1.75 -12.46 10.73
CA ILE A 39 -0.88 -12.59 11.89
C ILE A 39 0.48 -13.06 11.41
N ASP A 40 1.49 -12.29 11.77
CA ASP A 40 2.87 -12.52 11.44
C ASP A 40 3.66 -12.84 12.71
N PRO A 41 4.24 -14.06 12.82
CA PRO A 41 4.91 -14.46 14.04
C PRO A 41 6.30 -13.79 14.23
N TYR A 42 6.79 -13.03 13.25
CA TYR A 42 8.04 -12.28 13.37
C TYR A 42 7.95 -11.12 14.40
N ILE A 43 9.11 -10.70 14.91
CA ILE A 43 9.20 -9.71 15.99
C ILE A 43 9.14 -8.26 15.49
N ASN A 44 9.50 -7.96 14.25
CA ASN A 44 9.38 -6.60 13.71
C ASN A 44 7.94 -6.05 13.88
N ILE A 45 7.83 -4.77 14.21
CA ILE A 45 6.52 -4.12 14.44
C ILE A 45 5.78 -3.90 13.11
N ASP A 46 6.55 -3.58 12.07
CA ASP A 46 6.12 -3.36 10.69
C ASP A 46 7.11 -4.03 9.71
N ALA A 47 6.69 -4.18 8.46
CA ALA A 47 7.52 -4.76 7.40
C ALA A 47 8.46 -3.74 6.76
N GLY A 48 8.29 -2.45 7.05
CA GLY A 48 9.01 -1.33 6.42
C GLY A 48 10.53 -1.40 6.48
N THR A 49 11.03 -2.02 7.54
CA THR A 49 12.48 -2.18 7.79
C THR A 49 13.08 -3.41 7.11
N PHE A 50 12.26 -4.27 6.48
CA PHE A 50 12.75 -5.47 5.84
C PHE A 50 13.51 -5.19 4.55
N SER A 51 14.56 -5.99 4.34
CA SER A 51 15.13 -6.15 3.01
C SER A 51 14.16 -6.92 2.13
N PRO A 52 13.86 -6.45 0.91
CA PRO A 52 13.00 -7.19 -0.01
C PRO A 52 13.45 -8.63 -0.32
N TYR A 53 14.74 -8.94 -0.10
CA TYR A 53 15.28 -10.30 -0.28
C TYR A 53 14.87 -11.28 0.82
N GLU A 54 14.48 -10.82 2.00
CA GLU A 54 14.18 -11.70 3.14
C GLU A 54 12.71 -12.09 3.17
N HIS A 55 11.83 -11.09 3.07
CA HIS A 55 10.39 -11.24 3.25
C HIS A 55 9.55 -10.83 2.02
N GLY A 56 10.20 -10.56 0.89
CA GLY A 56 9.52 -10.04 -0.30
C GLY A 56 9.26 -8.54 -0.20
N GLU A 57 8.47 -8.02 -1.14
CA GLU A 57 8.14 -6.60 -1.22
C GLU A 57 7.32 -6.12 0.00
N VAL A 58 7.60 -4.89 0.48
CA VAL A 58 6.76 -4.22 1.48
C VAL A 58 5.50 -3.67 0.80
N PHE A 59 4.33 -4.00 1.33
CA PHE A 59 3.06 -3.47 0.86
C PHE A 59 2.64 -2.25 1.69
N VAL A 60 2.11 -1.22 1.03
CA VAL A 60 1.72 0.05 1.67
C VAL A 60 0.22 0.23 1.62
N LEU A 61 -0.40 0.43 2.79
CA LEU A 61 -1.84 0.64 2.95
C LEU A 61 -2.22 2.12 2.90
N ASN A 62 -3.51 2.40 2.72
CA ASN A 62 -4.05 3.76 2.59
C ASN A 62 -3.81 4.65 3.82
N ASP A 63 -3.70 4.06 5.02
CA ASP A 63 -3.41 4.76 6.28
C ASP A 63 -1.91 4.92 6.55
N GLY A 64 -1.06 4.55 5.58
CA GLY A 64 0.39 4.61 5.68
C GLY A 64 1.01 3.41 6.38
N GLY A 65 0.25 2.33 6.64
CA GLY A 65 0.80 1.09 7.17
C GLY A 65 1.78 0.42 6.20
N GLU A 66 2.96 0.07 6.69
CA GLU A 66 3.97 -0.73 5.97
C GLU A 66 3.86 -2.17 6.44
N VAL A 67 3.32 -3.04 5.60
CA VAL A 67 2.85 -4.38 5.97
C VAL A 67 3.42 -5.46 5.04
N ASP A 68 3.26 -6.71 5.48
CA ASP A 68 3.63 -7.88 4.70
C ASP A 68 2.88 -7.95 3.34
N LEU A 69 3.55 -8.50 2.32
CA LEU A 69 3.03 -8.63 0.96
C LEU A 69 1.70 -9.38 0.88
N ASP A 70 1.47 -10.34 1.77
CA ASP A 70 0.24 -11.14 1.77
C ASP A 70 -1.02 -10.27 1.94
N LEU A 71 -0.92 -9.11 2.60
CA LEU A 71 -2.02 -8.15 2.70
C LEU A 71 -2.45 -7.58 1.36
N GLY A 72 -1.52 -7.40 0.43
CA GLY A 72 -1.85 -7.01 -0.93
C GLY A 72 -2.66 -8.08 -1.68
N ASN A 73 -2.56 -9.36 -1.30
CA ASN A 73 -3.42 -10.40 -1.91
C ASN A 73 -4.87 -10.21 -1.51
N TYR A 74 -5.14 -9.89 -0.24
CA TYR A 74 -6.50 -9.66 0.25
C TYR A 74 -7.13 -8.43 -0.42
N GLU A 75 -6.44 -7.30 -0.50
CA GLU A 75 -6.98 -6.11 -1.19
C GLU A 75 -7.26 -6.40 -2.68
N ARG A 76 -6.34 -7.08 -3.38
CA ARG A 76 -6.49 -7.43 -4.80
C ARG A 76 -7.64 -8.41 -5.08
N PHE A 77 -7.87 -9.38 -4.20
CA PHE A 77 -8.86 -10.44 -4.42
C PHE A 77 -10.25 -10.04 -3.93
N LEU A 78 -10.30 -9.31 -2.82
CA LEU A 78 -11.55 -9.01 -2.12
C LEU A 78 -12.11 -7.64 -2.49
N ASP A 79 -11.40 -6.77 -3.18
CA ASP A 79 -11.83 -5.39 -3.42
C ASP A 79 -12.20 -4.71 -2.08
N ILE A 80 -11.22 -4.67 -1.18
CA ILE A 80 -11.30 -4.05 0.16
C ILE A 80 -10.05 -3.20 0.38
N ASN A 81 -10.15 -2.27 1.32
CA ASN A 81 -9.01 -1.48 1.79
C ASN A 81 -8.75 -1.81 3.26
N LEU A 82 -7.61 -2.42 3.55
CA LEU A 82 -7.20 -2.79 4.89
C LEU A 82 -6.47 -1.63 5.59
N TYR A 83 -6.39 -1.71 6.91
CA TYR A 83 -5.66 -0.77 7.76
C TYR A 83 -4.42 -1.43 8.36
N LYS A 84 -3.46 -0.63 8.82
CA LYS A 84 -2.22 -1.12 9.44
C LYS A 84 -2.44 -2.05 10.64
N ASP A 85 -3.60 -1.96 11.28
CA ASP A 85 -3.97 -2.79 12.44
C ASP A 85 -4.60 -4.13 12.04
N ASN A 86 -4.93 -4.34 10.75
CA ASN A 86 -5.26 -5.67 10.19
C ASN A 86 -4.01 -6.57 10.07
N ASN A 87 -2.81 -5.98 10.16
CA ASN A 87 -1.56 -6.71 10.32
C ASN A 87 -1.20 -6.80 11.81
N ILE A 88 -1.14 -8.01 12.36
CA ILE A 88 -0.73 -8.26 13.74
C ILE A 88 0.64 -8.92 13.72
N THR A 89 1.63 -8.33 14.37
CA THR A 89 2.95 -8.94 14.53
C THR A 89 3.23 -9.25 15.99
N THR A 90 4.18 -10.16 16.27
CA THR A 90 4.63 -10.44 17.65
C THR A 90 5.12 -9.16 18.34
N GLY A 91 5.91 -8.34 17.63
CA GLY A 91 6.40 -7.06 18.15
C GLY A 91 5.28 -6.08 18.48
N LYS A 92 4.25 -5.99 17.64
CA LYS A 92 3.11 -5.08 17.85
C LYS A 92 2.35 -5.45 19.13
N ILE A 93 2.11 -6.75 19.35
CA ILE A 93 1.44 -7.24 20.57
C ILE A 93 2.31 -7.05 21.81
N TYR A 94 3.61 -7.39 21.75
CA TYR A 94 4.51 -7.17 22.88
C TYR A 94 4.66 -5.69 23.23
N GLN A 95 4.84 -4.83 22.24
CA GLN A 95 4.89 -3.38 22.46
C GLN A 95 3.59 -2.87 23.10
N HIS A 96 2.43 -3.35 22.65
CA HIS A 96 1.14 -2.99 23.21
C HIS A 96 1.04 -3.37 24.70
N VAL A 97 1.39 -4.61 25.05
CA VAL A 97 1.29 -5.10 26.42
C VAL A 97 2.33 -4.46 27.34
N ILE A 98 3.57 -4.26 26.87
CA ILE A 98 4.61 -3.53 27.61
C ILE A 98 4.16 -2.09 27.89
N ASN A 99 3.55 -1.41 26.92
CA ASN A 99 3.04 -0.06 27.13
C ASN A 99 1.95 -0.03 28.19
N LYS A 100 0.98 -0.97 28.17
CA LYS A 100 -0.08 -1.08 29.19
C LYS A 100 0.48 -1.36 30.59
N GLU A 101 1.50 -2.22 30.68
CA GLU A 101 2.22 -2.49 31.93
C GLU A 101 2.83 -1.22 32.52
N ARG A 102 3.55 -0.43 31.71
CA ARG A 102 4.14 0.85 32.15
C ARG A 102 3.12 1.92 32.52
N HIS A 103 1.93 1.88 31.93
CA HIS A 103 0.83 2.78 32.30
C HIS A 103 0.11 2.36 33.59
N GLY A 104 0.34 1.14 34.08
CA GLY A 104 -0.30 0.62 35.29
C GLY A 104 -1.65 -0.07 35.07
N ASP A 105 -2.00 -0.40 33.82
CA ASP A 105 -3.31 -0.98 33.45
C ASP A 105 -3.55 -2.35 34.10
N TYR A 106 -2.48 -3.08 34.45
CA TYR A 106 -2.54 -4.38 35.11
C TYR A 106 -2.53 -4.29 36.64
N LEU A 107 -2.71 -3.09 37.22
CA LEU A 107 -2.81 -2.85 38.67
C LEU A 107 -1.62 -3.40 39.48
N GLY A 108 -0.42 -3.32 38.91
CA GLY A 108 0.82 -3.81 39.53
C GLY A 108 0.96 -5.33 39.60
N ARG A 109 0.06 -6.10 38.97
CA ARG A 109 0.17 -7.56 38.89
C ARG A 109 1.22 -7.97 37.85
N THR A 110 1.82 -9.13 38.06
CA THR A 110 2.79 -9.71 37.11
C THR A 110 2.12 -10.07 35.78
N VAL A 111 2.65 -9.52 34.69
CA VAL A 111 2.23 -9.81 33.32
C VAL A 111 2.97 -11.03 32.80
N GLN A 112 2.26 -11.90 32.07
CA GLN A 112 2.75 -13.18 31.54
C GLN A 112 2.19 -13.43 30.14
N VAL A 113 2.77 -14.38 29.39
CA VAL A 113 2.27 -14.77 28.06
C VAL A 113 0.80 -15.22 28.15
N VAL A 114 0.50 -16.10 29.09
CA VAL A 114 -0.89 -16.50 29.39
C VAL A 114 -1.29 -15.90 30.73
N PRO A 115 -2.43 -15.18 30.83
CA PRO A 115 -3.37 -14.89 29.75
C PRO A 115 -3.07 -13.56 29.01
N HIS A 116 -2.16 -12.71 29.48
CA HIS A 116 -2.12 -11.30 29.07
C HIS A 116 -1.78 -11.08 27.58
N ILE A 117 -0.83 -11.83 27.02
CA ILE A 117 -0.53 -11.77 25.57
C ILE A 117 -1.68 -12.41 24.78
N THR A 118 -2.17 -13.56 25.23
CA THR A 118 -3.27 -14.26 24.56
C THR A 118 -4.57 -13.47 24.55
N ASP A 119 -4.88 -12.74 25.62
CA ASP A 119 -6.04 -11.85 25.71
C ASP A 119 -5.84 -10.62 24.81
N ALA A 120 -4.65 -10.02 24.79
CA ALA A 120 -4.35 -8.90 23.89
C ALA A 120 -4.54 -9.29 22.41
N VAL A 121 -4.11 -10.49 21.99
CA VAL A 121 -4.36 -11.00 20.64
C VAL A 121 -5.86 -11.16 20.37
N GLN A 122 -6.60 -11.76 21.30
CA GLN A 122 -8.05 -11.98 21.15
C GLN A 122 -8.81 -10.66 21.08
N GLU A 123 -8.51 -9.70 21.95
CA GLU A 123 -9.10 -8.35 21.94
C GLU A 123 -8.81 -7.64 20.61
N TRP A 124 -7.57 -7.72 20.12
CA TRP A 124 -7.18 -7.12 18.85
C TRP A 124 -7.99 -7.67 17.69
N VAL A 125 -8.09 -9.00 17.59
CA VAL A 125 -8.87 -9.69 16.55
C VAL A 125 -10.35 -9.30 16.62
N MET A 126 -10.96 -9.30 17.82
CA MET A 126 -12.37 -8.93 17.98
C MET A 126 -12.65 -7.48 17.60
N ASN A 127 -11.72 -6.57 17.86
CA ASN A 127 -11.87 -5.16 17.54
C ASN A 127 -11.71 -4.94 16.02
N GLN A 128 -10.62 -5.44 15.44
CA GLN A 128 -10.31 -5.23 14.02
C GLN A 128 -11.28 -5.95 13.10
N ALA A 129 -11.82 -7.11 13.50
CA ALA A 129 -12.83 -7.80 12.70
C ALA A 129 -14.11 -6.98 12.50
N LYS A 130 -14.43 -6.05 13.41
CA LYS A 130 -15.63 -5.20 13.35
C LYS A 130 -15.42 -3.92 12.52
N VAL A 131 -14.16 -3.53 12.28
CA VAL A 131 -13.85 -2.32 11.53
C VAL A 131 -14.28 -2.52 10.07
N PRO A 132 -15.10 -1.61 9.51
CA PRO A 132 -15.46 -1.66 8.10
C PRO A 132 -14.25 -1.44 7.19
N VAL A 133 -14.05 -2.35 6.24
CA VAL A 133 -12.96 -2.33 5.24
C VAL A 133 -13.46 -2.15 3.80
N ASP A 134 -14.77 -2.06 3.64
CA ASP A 134 -15.46 -1.90 2.36
C ASP A 134 -16.13 -0.52 2.29
N ASP A 135 -16.46 -0.08 1.07
CA ASP A 135 -17.00 1.25 0.79
C ASP A 135 -18.39 1.48 1.41
N ASP A 136 -19.11 0.39 1.71
CA ASP A 136 -20.43 0.45 2.35
C ASP A 136 -20.38 0.83 3.84
N ARG A 137 -19.17 0.85 4.44
CA ARG A 137 -18.89 1.21 5.83
C ARG A 137 -19.70 0.42 6.86
N LYS A 138 -20.11 -0.80 6.54
CA LYS A 138 -20.84 -1.68 7.45
C LYS A 138 -19.90 -2.67 8.14
N GLU A 139 -20.30 -3.12 9.32
CA GLU A 139 -19.58 -4.17 10.04
C GLU A 139 -19.52 -5.45 9.16
N PRO A 140 -18.32 -6.05 9.01
CA PRO A 140 -18.15 -7.32 8.32
C PRO A 140 -18.96 -8.46 8.97
N GLN A 141 -19.30 -9.47 8.17
CA GLN A 141 -19.99 -10.67 8.67
C GLN A 141 -19.01 -11.81 8.93
N VAL A 142 -17.95 -11.89 8.13
CA VAL A 142 -16.90 -12.91 8.21
C VAL A 142 -15.53 -12.24 8.27
N CYS A 143 -14.69 -12.70 9.18
CA CYS A 143 -13.27 -12.35 9.26
C CYS A 143 -12.43 -13.58 8.90
N VAL A 144 -11.69 -13.49 7.79
CA VAL A 144 -10.67 -14.48 7.44
C VAL A 144 -9.39 -14.09 8.16
N ILE A 145 -8.88 -15.00 8.99
CA ILE A 145 -7.67 -14.79 9.78
C ILE A 145 -6.61 -15.74 9.23
N GLU A 146 -5.50 -15.21 8.74
CA GLU A 146 -4.35 -16.00 8.36
C GLU A 146 -3.29 -15.96 9.46
N LEU A 147 -2.95 -17.12 10.00
CA LEU A 147 -1.78 -17.27 10.84
C LEU A 147 -0.56 -17.64 9.98
N GLY A 148 0.37 -16.69 9.89
CA GLY A 148 1.69 -16.84 9.27
C GLY A 148 2.54 -17.92 9.94
N GLY A 149 3.69 -18.22 9.34
CA GLY A 149 4.56 -19.29 9.84
C GLY A 149 4.00 -20.70 9.61
N THR A 150 4.42 -21.63 10.46
CA THR A 150 4.09 -23.07 10.40
C THR A 150 3.62 -23.55 11.77
N ILE A 151 2.83 -24.61 11.84
CA ILE A 151 2.49 -25.19 13.14
C ILE A 151 3.70 -25.91 13.75
N GLY A 152 4.00 -25.60 15.01
CA GLY A 152 5.06 -26.24 15.79
C GLY A 152 6.33 -25.40 15.93
N ASP A 153 6.36 -24.21 15.33
CA ASP A 153 7.39 -23.20 15.57
C ASP A 153 7.19 -22.53 16.96
N ILE A 154 8.27 -21.95 17.50
CA ILE A 154 8.24 -21.32 18.83
C ILE A 154 7.48 -20.01 18.75
N GLU A 155 7.64 -19.30 17.63
CA GLU A 155 7.07 -18.00 17.34
C GLU A 155 5.53 -18.06 17.24
N GLY A 156 4.96 -19.16 16.76
CA GLY A 156 3.51 -19.36 16.65
C GLY A 156 2.82 -19.77 17.95
N MET A 157 3.55 -20.24 18.97
CA MET A 157 2.95 -20.79 20.20
C MET A 157 1.98 -19.81 20.90
N PRO A 158 2.32 -18.52 21.11
CA PRO A 158 1.39 -17.58 21.76
C PRO A 158 0.09 -17.38 20.98
N PHE A 159 0.16 -17.37 19.65
CA PHE A 159 -1.02 -17.16 18.80
C PHE A 159 -1.92 -18.40 18.76
N ILE A 160 -1.34 -19.60 18.70
CA ILE A 160 -2.13 -20.84 18.75
C ILE A 160 -2.85 -20.97 20.09
N GLU A 161 -2.18 -20.69 21.21
CA GLU A 161 -2.82 -20.68 22.52
C GLU A 161 -3.93 -19.61 22.61
N ALA A 162 -3.71 -18.43 22.02
CA ALA A 162 -4.75 -17.40 21.93
C ALA A 162 -5.99 -17.89 21.18
N PHE A 163 -5.82 -18.56 20.03
CA PHE A 163 -6.96 -19.10 19.27
C PHE A 163 -7.59 -20.35 19.91
N ARG A 164 -6.81 -21.14 20.64
CA ARG A 164 -7.31 -22.26 21.45
C ARG A 164 -8.31 -21.75 22.49
N GLN A 165 -8.04 -20.61 23.13
CA GLN A 165 -8.99 -19.97 24.05
C GLN A 165 -10.13 -19.28 23.29
N PHE A 166 -9.81 -18.63 22.17
CA PHE A 166 -10.76 -17.86 21.37
C PHE A 166 -11.93 -18.69 20.84
N GLN A 167 -11.72 -19.95 20.45
CA GLN A 167 -12.80 -20.82 19.95
C GLN A 167 -13.94 -20.98 20.99
N PHE A 168 -13.61 -20.97 22.29
CA PHE A 168 -14.61 -21.03 23.37
C PHE A 168 -15.31 -19.69 23.55
N LYS A 169 -14.59 -18.57 23.47
CA LYS A 169 -15.19 -17.22 23.54
C LYS A 169 -16.12 -16.94 22.33
N ALA A 170 -15.73 -17.36 21.13
CA ALA A 170 -16.50 -17.14 19.91
C ALA A 170 -17.73 -18.06 19.80
N LYS A 171 -17.71 -19.24 20.42
CA LYS A 171 -18.62 -20.39 20.21
C LYS A 171 -18.31 -21.18 18.94
N LYS A 172 -18.69 -22.46 18.97
CA LYS A 172 -18.40 -23.45 17.92
C LYS A 172 -18.92 -23.00 16.55
N GLU A 173 -20.15 -22.52 16.46
CA GLU A 173 -20.82 -22.07 15.23
C GLU A 173 -20.31 -20.74 14.66
N ASN A 174 -19.38 -20.07 15.35
CA ASN A 174 -18.79 -18.81 14.92
C ASN A 174 -17.28 -18.91 14.60
N PHE A 175 -16.67 -20.08 14.80
CA PHE A 175 -15.25 -20.31 14.56
C PHE A 175 -15.05 -21.53 13.68
N CYS A 176 -14.33 -21.37 12.57
CA CYS A 176 -13.93 -22.45 11.67
C CYS A 176 -12.41 -22.45 11.53
N ASN A 177 -11.79 -23.62 11.52
CA ASN A 177 -10.35 -23.78 11.37
C ASN A 177 -9.99 -24.52 10.08
N ILE A 178 -9.10 -23.95 9.29
CA ILE A 178 -8.63 -24.50 8.03
C ILE A 178 -7.14 -24.73 8.16
N HIS A 179 -6.71 -25.96 7.88
CA HIS A 179 -5.31 -26.32 7.95
C HIS A 179 -4.76 -26.61 6.55
N VAL A 180 -3.83 -25.77 6.09
CA VAL A 180 -3.21 -25.90 4.77
C VAL A 180 -1.94 -26.74 4.90
N SER A 181 -1.88 -27.89 4.23
CA SER A 181 -0.79 -28.87 4.36
C SER A 181 -0.24 -29.30 3.01
N LEU A 182 1.04 -29.70 2.98
CA LEU A 182 1.71 -30.16 1.76
C LEU A 182 1.60 -31.68 1.66
N VAL A 183 1.18 -32.18 0.51
CA VAL A 183 1.26 -33.58 0.12
C VAL A 183 2.38 -33.72 -0.91
N PRO A 184 3.63 -34.01 -0.47
CA PRO A 184 4.75 -34.14 -1.39
C PRO A 184 4.66 -35.43 -2.20
N GLN A 185 5.16 -35.37 -3.43
CA GLN A 185 5.31 -36.51 -4.32
C GLN A 185 6.76 -36.53 -4.82
N PRO A 186 7.68 -37.23 -4.12
CA PRO A 186 9.08 -37.30 -4.53
C PRO A 186 9.21 -37.93 -5.92
N ASN A 187 9.97 -37.29 -6.82
CA ASN A 187 10.14 -37.78 -8.20
C ASN A 187 10.73 -39.20 -8.27
N ALA A 188 11.55 -39.58 -7.29
CA ALA A 188 12.16 -40.91 -7.23
C ALA A 188 11.16 -42.05 -6.99
N THR A 189 10.03 -41.78 -6.31
CA THR A 189 9.03 -42.81 -5.97
C THR A 189 7.73 -42.63 -6.73
N GLY A 190 7.39 -41.41 -7.14
CA GLY A 190 6.14 -41.10 -7.81
C GLY A 190 4.89 -41.23 -6.94
N GLU A 191 5.00 -41.61 -5.67
CA GLU A 191 3.87 -41.82 -4.76
C GLU A 191 3.57 -40.56 -3.95
N GLN A 192 2.30 -40.17 -3.87
CA GLN A 192 1.83 -39.06 -3.05
C GLN A 192 1.89 -39.43 -1.55
N LYS A 193 2.70 -38.71 -0.77
CA LYS A 193 2.96 -39.03 0.64
C LYS A 193 2.12 -38.17 1.58
N THR A 194 1.25 -38.83 2.35
CA THR A 194 0.33 -38.20 3.33
C THR A 194 0.94 -37.96 4.72
N LYS A 195 2.09 -38.54 5.03
CA LYS A 195 2.66 -38.57 6.39
C LYS A 195 2.96 -37.17 6.95
N PRO A 196 3.50 -36.23 6.15
CA PRO A 196 3.68 -34.85 6.62
C PRO A 196 2.37 -34.20 7.08
N THR A 197 1.28 -34.39 6.33
CA THR A 197 -0.05 -33.90 6.72
C THR A 197 -0.55 -34.52 8.02
N GLN A 198 -0.38 -35.83 8.20
CA GLN A 198 -0.77 -36.54 9.42
C GLN A 198 -0.06 -35.99 10.66
N ASN A 199 1.26 -35.80 10.58
CA ASN A 199 2.05 -35.25 11.68
C ASN A 199 1.69 -33.79 11.97
N SER A 200 1.47 -32.99 10.93
CA SER A 200 1.06 -31.60 11.04
C SER A 200 -0.29 -31.44 11.76
N VAL A 201 -1.29 -32.27 11.39
CA VAL A 201 -2.59 -32.29 12.07
C VAL A 201 -2.48 -32.81 13.50
N ARG A 202 -1.61 -33.79 13.76
CA ARG A 202 -1.33 -34.25 15.14
C ARG A 202 -0.75 -33.13 15.99
N ALA A 203 0.18 -32.34 15.47
CA ALA A 203 0.76 -31.20 16.17
C ALA A 203 -0.30 -30.12 16.45
N LEU A 204 -1.10 -29.74 15.44
CA LEU A 204 -2.19 -28.77 15.59
C LEU A 204 -3.20 -29.19 16.68
N ARG A 205 -3.61 -30.47 16.67
CA ARG A 205 -4.50 -31.04 17.70
C ARG A 205 -3.85 -31.07 19.08
N GLY A 206 -2.55 -31.38 19.16
CA GLY A 206 -1.78 -31.33 20.41
C GLY A 206 -1.75 -29.94 21.04
N LEU A 207 -1.86 -28.88 20.21
CA LEU A 207 -1.97 -27.49 20.66
C LEU A 207 -3.43 -27.04 20.91
N GLY A 208 -4.40 -27.95 20.80
CA GLY A 208 -5.80 -27.73 21.17
C GLY A 208 -6.70 -27.13 20.08
N LEU A 209 -6.25 -27.12 18.82
CA LEU A 209 -7.07 -26.77 17.66
C LEU A 209 -7.34 -28.00 16.79
N SER A 210 -8.58 -28.19 16.37
CA SER A 210 -8.95 -29.26 15.42
C SER A 210 -9.27 -28.63 14.06
N PRO A 211 -8.77 -29.17 12.94
CA PRO A 211 -9.11 -28.67 11.62
C PRO A 211 -10.56 -29.05 11.27
N ASP A 212 -11.33 -28.08 10.80
CA ASP A 212 -12.65 -28.28 10.19
C ASP A 212 -12.51 -28.63 8.70
N LEU A 213 -11.51 -28.03 8.02
CA LEU A 213 -11.12 -28.38 6.66
C LEU A 213 -9.61 -28.61 6.61
N ILE A 214 -9.19 -29.55 5.76
CA ILE A 214 -7.79 -29.79 5.45
C ILE A 214 -7.58 -29.50 3.97
N VAL A 215 -6.81 -28.46 3.68
CA VAL A 215 -6.46 -28.09 2.30
C VAL A 215 -5.10 -28.68 1.99
N CYS A 216 -5.08 -29.70 1.14
CA CYS A 216 -3.88 -30.42 0.74
C CYS A 216 -3.35 -29.86 -0.58
N ARG A 217 -2.22 -29.13 -0.50
CA ARG A 217 -1.50 -28.65 -1.68
C ARG A 217 -0.56 -29.72 -2.23
N SER A 218 -0.50 -29.85 -3.55
CA SER A 218 0.32 -30.84 -4.26
C SER A 218 0.72 -30.35 -5.65
N ALA A 219 1.67 -31.03 -6.29
CA ALA A 219 2.07 -30.69 -7.67
C ALA A 219 1.07 -31.19 -8.71
N LYS A 220 0.46 -32.35 -8.48
CA LYS A 220 -0.51 -33.01 -9.37
C LYS A 220 -1.82 -33.26 -8.63
N PRO A 221 -2.96 -33.39 -9.32
CA PRO A 221 -4.22 -33.79 -8.70
C PRO A 221 -4.05 -35.02 -7.79
N ILE A 222 -4.67 -34.96 -6.61
CA ILE A 222 -4.56 -36.02 -5.60
C ILE A 222 -5.54 -37.15 -5.89
N GLU A 223 -5.09 -38.39 -5.75
CA GLU A 223 -5.92 -39.58 -5.96
C GLU A 223 -6.95 -39.78 -4.83
N MET A 224 -8.09 -40.39 -5.15
CA MET A 224 -9.16 -40.61 -4.16
C MET A 224 -8.69 -41.48 -2.97
N ALA A 225 -7.85 -42.49 -3.20
CA ALA A 225 -7.28 -43.31 -2.12
C ALA A 225 -6.43 -42.49 -1.13
N VAL A 226 -5.76 -41.45 -1.62
CA VAL A 226 -4.99 -40.52 -0.78
C VAL A 226 -5.94 -39.64 0.04
N LYS A 227 -7.09 -39.24 -0.53
CA LYS A 227 -8.17 -38.52 0.16
C LYS A 227 -8.70 -39.30 1.37
N GLU A 228 -9.10 -40.54 1.13
CA GLU A 228 -9.63 -41.44 2.16
C GLU A 228 -8.61 -41.67 3.27
N LYS A 229 -7.34 -41.83 2.90
CA LYS A 229 -6.25 -41.96 3.87
C LYS A 229 -6.12 -40.71 4.74
N ILE A 230 -6.12 -39.51 4.15
CA ILE A 230 -6.01 -38.27 4.92
C ILE A 230 -7.22 -38.12 5.85
N SER A 231 -8.43 -38.34 5.35
CA SER A 231 -9.67 -38.34 6.13
C SER A 231 -9.56 -39.26 7.35
N MET A 232 -9.24 -40.54 7.14
CA MET A 232 -9.11 -41.54 8.20
C MET A 232 -8.06 -41.18 9.24
N PHE A 233 -6.86 -40.75 8.83
CA PHE A 233 -5.77 -40.46 9.78
C PHE A 233 -5.89 -39.09 10.47
N CYS A 234 -6.58 -38.14 9.85
CA CYS A 234 -6.75 -36.78 10.40
C CYS A 234 -8.07 -36.59 11.14
N HIS A 235 -8.97 -37.59 11.11
CA HIS A 235 -10.27 -37.61 11.77
C HIS A 235 -11.21 -36.50 11.25
N VAL A 236 -11.29 -36.38 9.92
CA VAL A 236 -12.25 -35.52 9.22
C VAL A 236 -12.96 -36.33 8.15
N GLU A 237 -14.17 -35.95 7.77
CA GLU A 237 -14.91 -36.58 6.67
C GLU A 237 -14.18 -36.39 5.33
N PRO A 238 -14.33 -37.31 4.36
CA PRO A 238 -13.72 -37.17 3.05
C PRO A 238 -14.03 -35.82 2.38
N GLU A 239 -15.26 -35.31 2.48
CA GLU A 239 -15.68 -34.03 1.90
C GLU A 239 -14.92 -32.83 2.47
N GLN A 240 -14.33 -32.96 3.67
CA GLN A 240 -13.55 -31.90 4.32
C GLN A 240 -12.08 -31.88 3.88
N VAL A 241 -11.65 -32.86 3.10
CA VAL A 241 -10.31 -32.91 2.49
C VAL A 241 -10.39 -32.27 1.10
N ILE A 242 -9.85 -31.06 1.00
CA ILE A 242 -9.84 -30.23 -0.21
C ILE A 242 -8.46 -30.30 -0.86
N PHE A 243 -8.42 -30.50 -2.17
CA PHE A 243 -7.18 -30.59 -2.92
C PHE A 243 -6.92 -29.33 -3.69
N VAL A 244 -5.67 -28.88 -3.72
CA VAL A 244 -5.23 -27.76 -4.57
C VAL A 244 -3.93 -28.18 -5.22
N HIS A 245 -3.95 -28.48 -6.51
CA HIS A 245 -2.74 -28.78 -7.26
C HIS A 245 -2.09 -27.48 -7.77
N ASP A 246 -0.86 -27.56 -8.25
CA ASP A 246 -0.22 -26.41 -8.88
C ASP A 246 -1.00 -26.02 -10.16
N VAL A 247 -1.53 -24.79 -10.15
CA VAL A 247 -2.33 -24.22 -11.23
C VAL A 247 -1.53 -23.18 -12.01
N SER A 248 -1.92 -22.95 -13.27
CA SER A 248 -1.30 -21.96 -14.16
C SER A 248 -1.45 -20.52 -13.68
N SER A 249 -2.50 -20.24 -12.91
CA SER A 249 -2.83 -18.91 -12.40
C SER A 249 -3.54 -18.97 -11.06
N THR A 250 -3.25 -17.99 -10.21
CA THR A 250 -3.94 -17.79 -8.92
C THR A 250 -5.44 -17.55 -9.08
N TYR A 251 -5.91 -17.10 -10.25
CA TYR A 251 -7.35 -16.91 -10.53
C TYR A 251 -8.14 -18.23 -10.59
N ARG A 252 -7.47 -19.37 -10.79
CA ARG A 252 -8.12 -20.69 -10.82
C ARG A 252 -8.45 -21.21 -9.42
N VAL A 253 -7.72 -20.75 -8.39
CA VAL A 253 -7.85 -21.31 -7.03
C VAL A 253 -9.26 -21.12 -6.43
N PRO A 254 -9.92 -19.94 -6.51
CA PRO A 254 -11.29 -19.81 -6.02
C PRO A 254 -12.28 -20.76 -6.70
N ILE A 255 -12.13 -20.98 -8.02
CA ILE A 255 -12.99 -21.89 -8.79
C ILE A 255 -12.77 -23.34 -8.36
N LEU A 256 -11.51 -23.73 -8.17
CA LEU A 256 -11.14 -25.08 -7.75
C LEU A 256 -11.66 -25.41 -6.34
N LEU A 257 -11.72 -24.42 -5.44
CA LEU A 257 -12.32 -24.57 -4.12
C LEU A 257 -13.86 -24.64 -4.18
N GLU A 258 -14.50 -23.86 -5.06
CA GLU A 258 -15.94 -23.92 -5.30
C GLU A 258 -16.37 -25.31 -5.81
N GLU A 259 -15.67 -25.86 -6.80
CA GLU A 259 -15.94 -27.18 -7.39
C GLU A 259 -15.91 -28.32 -6.35
N GLN A 260 -15.21 -28.12 -5.23
CA GLN A 260 -15.10 -29.08 -4.13
C GLN A 260 -16.13 -28.84 -3.01
N GLY A 261 -17.12 -27.97 -3.23
CA GLY A 261 -18.28 -27.83 -2.33
C GLY A 261 -18.06 -26.96 -1.09
N ILE A 262 -17.04 -26.08 -1.10
CA ILE A 262 -16.68 -25.29 0.09
C ILE A 262 -17.79 -24.33 0.56
N ILE A 263 -18.62 -23.83 -0.36
CA ILE A 263 -19.76 -22.94 -0.05
C ILE A 263 -20.78 -23.68 0.82
N LYS A 264 -21.16 -24.89 0.41
CA LYS A 264 -22.10 -25.75 1.14
C LYS A 264 -21.57 -26.06 2.54
N TYR A 265 -20.27 -26.32 2.65
CA TYR A 265 -19.61 -26.57 3.92
C TYR A 265 -19.75 -25.37 4.87
N PHE A 266 -19.38 -24.16 4.43
CA PHE A 266 -19.47 -22.98 5.30
C PHE A 266 -20.91 -22.60 5.67
N LYS A 267 -21.87 -22.78 4.75
CA LYS A 267 -23.30 -22.57 5.02
C LYS A 267 -23.75 -23.40 6.23
N GLN A 268 -23.37 -24.68 6.28
CA GLN A 268 -23.70 -25.60 7.38
C GLN A 268 -22.84 -25.38 8.63
N ARG A 269 -21.52 -25.28 8.46
CA ARG A 269 -20.57 -25.22 9.58
C ARG A 269 -20.64 -23.93 10.39
N LEU A 270 -20.93 -22.81 9.72
CA LEU A 270 -20.95 -21.47 10.32
C LEU A 270 -22.35 -20.85 10.35
N ASN A 271 -23.39 -21.56 9.90
CA ASN A 271 -24.76 -21.03 9.78
C ASN A 271 -24.80 -19.68 9.04
N LEU A 272 -24.13 -19.61 7.89
CA LEU A 272 -24.05 -18.40 7.08
C LEU A 272 -25.33 -18.21 6.24
N PRO A 273 -25.86 -16.98 6.13
CA PRO A 273 -27.02 -16.67 5.29
C PRO A 273 -26.59 -16.59 3.82
N ILE A 274 -26.38 -17.75 3.20
CA ILE A 274 -25.96 -17.87 1.79
C ILE A 274 -27.11 -18.45 0.97
N ASP A 275 -27.51 -17.73 -0.07
CA ASP A 275 -28.47 -18.20 -1.06
C ASP A 275 -27.78 -19.10 -2.10
N ASP A 276 -28.49 -20.12 -2.60
CA ASP A 276 -27.92 -21.12 -3.52
C ASP A 276 -27.91 -20.63 -5.00
N HIS A 277 -27.77 -19.33 -5.22
CA HIS A 277 -27.78 -18.73 -6.56
C HIS A 277 -26.36 -18.61 -7.15
N PRO A 278 -26.19 -18.85 -8.46
CA PRO A 278 -24.90 -18.67 -9.11
C PRO A 278 -24.44 -17.21 -9.03
N SER A 279 -23.23 -17.01 -8.49
CA SER A 279 -22.67 -15.66 -8.31
C SER A 279 -22.09 -15.09 -9.60
N ASP A 280 -22.53 -13.90 -10.00
CA ASP A 280 -21.92 -13.16 -11.13
C ASP A 280 -20.43 -12.90 -10.89
N LEU A 281 -20.03 -12.63 -9.64
CA LEU A 281 -18.63 -12.40 -9.30
C LEU A 281 -17.78 -13.65 -9.61
N LEU A 282 -18.22 -14.82 -9.18
CA LEU A 282 -17.47 -16.06 -9.41
C LEU A 282 -17.42 -16.43 -10.90
N MET A 283 -18.48 -16.12 -11.65
CA MET A 283 -18.47 -16.23 -13.11
C MET A 283 -17.41 -15.31 -13.75
N ARG A 284 -17.18 -14.09 -13.22
CA ARG A 284 -16.10 -13.21 -13.69
C ARG A 284 -14.73 -13.83 -13.40
N TRP A 285 -14.52 -14.41 -12.21
CA TRP A 285 -13.28 -15.13 -11.89
C TRP A 285 -13.02 -16.28 -12.84
N LYS A 286 -14.04 -17.09 -13.16
CA LYS A 286 -13.94 -18.17 -14.14
C LYS A 286 -13.55 -17.66 -15.52
N LYS A 287 -14.21 -16.61 -16.01
CA LYS A 287 -13.87 -15.95 -17.30
C LYS A 287 -12.44 -15.42 -17.31
N MET A 288 -11.95 -14.86 -16.21
CA MET A 288 -10.57 -14.37 -16.11
C MET A 288 -9.55 -15.53 -16.14
N ALA A 289 -9.81 -16.60 -15.39
CA ALA A 289 -8.95 -17.79 -15.38
C ALA A 289 -8.87 -18.43 -16.78
N ASP A 290 -10.02 -18.60 -17.45
CA ASP A 290 -10.06 -19.18 -18.80
C ASP A 290 -9.38 -18.29 -19.84
N ARG A 291 -9.48 -16.95 -19.70
CA ARG A 291 -8.75 -16.01 -20.56
C ARG A 291 -7.25 -16.13 -20.37
N TYR A 292 -6.78 -16.26 -19.14
CA TYR A 292 -5.36 -16.35 -18.82
C TYR A 292 -4.70 -17.59 -19.48
N GLU A 293 -5.41 -18.72 -19.52
CA GLU A 293 -4.91 -19.95 -20.16
C GLU A 293 -4.88 -19.87 -21.70
N ARG A 294 -5.65 -18.95 -22.31
CA ARG A 294 -5.81 -18.82 -23.77
C ARG A 294 -5.01 -17.66 -24.38
N LEU A 295 -4.05 -17.09 -23.66
CA LEU A 295 -3.26 -15.94 -24.12
C LEU A 295 -2.23 -16.38 -25.20
N LEU A 296 -2.38 -15.85 -26.41
CA LEU A 296 -1.52 -16.21 -27.56
C LEU A 296 -0.44 -15.17 -27.86
N LYS A 297 -0.77 -13.87 -27.78
CA LYS A 297 0.20 -12.80 -28.08
C LYS A 297 1.06 -12.53 -26.86
N VAL A 298 2.36 -12.34 -27.04
CA VAL A 298 3.31 -12.05 -25.96
C VAL A 298 3.60 -10.55 -25.92
N CYS A 299 3.65 -9.97 -24.73
CA CYS A 299 4.16 -8.62 -24.48
C CYS A 299 5.39 -8.73 -23.57
N SER A 300 6.56 -8.39 -24.10
CA SER A 300 7.83 -8.55 -23.38
C SER A 300 8.23 -7.26 -22.68
N ILE A 301 8.28 -7.27 -21.35
CA ILE A 301 8.67 -6.10 -20.54
C ILE A 301 9.97 -6.41 -19.81
N ALA A 302 10.96 -5.52 -19.90
CA ALA A 302 12.18 -5.59 -19.10
C ALA A 302 11.96 -4.87 -17.76
N LEU A 303 12.08 -5.59 -16.65
CA LEU A 303 12.10 -5.02 -15.30
C LEU A 303 13.55 -4.90 -14.83
N VAL A 304 14.04 -3.66 -14.76
CA VAL A 304 15.42 -3.34 -14.37
C VAL A 304 15.47 -3.01 -12.88
N GLY A 305 15.74 -4.04 -12.08
CA GLY A 305 15.63 -4.00 -10.62
C GLY A 305 16.94 -4.30 -9.92
N LYS A 306 16.96 -4.08 -8.61
CA LYS A 306 18.09 -4.42 -7.71
C LYS A 306 17.94 -5.82 -7.09
N TYR A 307 16.71 -6.33 -7.10
CA TYR A 307 16.25 -7.54 -6.40
C TYR A 307 15.65 -8.55 -7.38
N THR A 308 16.45 -9.09 -8.29
CA THR A 308 15.94 -9.91 -9.43
C THR A 308 16.05 -11.41 -9.23
N LYS A 309 16.72 -11.88 -8.18
CA LYS A 309 16.89 -13.30 -7.89
C LYS A 309 15.64 -13.98 -7.35
N LEU A 310 14.81 -13.23 -6.63
CA LEU A 310 13.55 -13.72 -6.07
C LEU A 310 12.41 -12.97 -6.75
N SER A 311 11.44 -13.71 -7.29
CA SER A 311 10.23 -13.13 -7.91
C SER A 311 9.46 -12.23 -6.96
N ASP A 312 9.51 -12.56 -5.67
CA ASP A 312 8.63 -11.99 -4.65
C ASP A 312 9.02 -10.57 -4.26
N CYS A 313 10.25 -10.13 -4.59
CA CYS A 313 10.72 -8.76 -4.35
C CYS A 313 10.00 -7.70 -5.20
N TYR A 314 9.28 -8.13 -6.25
CA TYR A 314 8.52 -7.27 -7.15
C TYR A 314 7.14 -7.87 -7.46
N ALA A 315 6.58 -8.62 -6.51
CA ALA A 315 5.32 -9.33 -6.72
C ALA A 315 4.14 -8.39 -7.00
N SER A 316 4.06 -7.23 -6.34
CA SER A 316 2.99 -6.27 -6.55
C SER A 316 3.05 -5.70 -7.98
N VAL A 317 4.27 -5.39 -8.43
CA VAL A 317 4.57 -4.88 -9.77
C VAL A 317 4.23 -5.93 -10.83
N PHE A 318 4.66 -7.18 -10.63
CA PHE A 318 4.33 -8.28 -11.52
C PHE A 318 2.81 -8.45 -11.63
N LYS A 319 2.08 -8.44 -10.51
CA LYS A 319 0.62 -8.59 -10.50
C LYS A 319 -0.09 -7.43 -11.20
N ALA A 320 0.35 -6.19 -11.01
CA ALA A 320 -0.22 -5.03 -11.72
C ALA A 320 -0.02 -5.11 -13.24
N LEU A 321 1.17 -5.57 -13.69
CA LEU A 321 1.44 -5.80 -15.10
C LEU A 321 0.63 -6.97 -15.65
N GLU A 322 0.49 -8.07 -14.90
CA GLU A 322 -0.32 -9.23 -15.26
C GLU A 322 -1.79 -8.83 -15.44
N HIS A 323 -2.34 -7.99 -14.56
CA HIS A 323 -3.71 -7.46 -14.68
C HIS A 323 -3.87 -6.66 -15.98
N SER A 324 -2.91 -5.79 -16.28
CA SER A 324 -2.91 -4.96 -17.48
C SER A 324 -2.79 -5.80 -18.75
N ALA A 325 -1.91 -6.81 -18.74
CA ALA A 325 -1.69 -7.74 -19.85
C ALA A 325 -2.95 -8.60 -20.12
N LEU A 326 -3.59 -9.09 -19.05
CA LEU A 326 -4.85 -9.84 -19.15
C LEU A 326 -5.95 -8.97 -19.77
N ALA A 327 -6.06 -7.70 -19.39
CA ALA A 327 -7.05 -6.77 -19.95
C ALA A 327 -6.93 -6.64 -21.48
N ILE A 328 -5.70 -6.61 -22.01
CA ILE A 328 -5.42 -6.53 -23.45
C ILE A 328 -5.24 -7.89 -24.15
N ASN A 329 -5.51 -9.02 -23.47
CA ASN A 329 -5.33 -10.38 -23.99
C ASN A 329 -3.90 -10.71 -24.47
N HIS A 330 -2.89 -10.28 -23.71
CA HIS A 330 -1.49 -10.64 -23.95
C HIS A 330 -0.92 -11.44 -22.78
N LYS A 331 -0.08 -12.44 -23.08
CA LYS A 331 0.78 -13.11 -22.13
C LYS A 331 1.94 -12.19 -21.79
N LEU A 332 2.08 -11.85 -20.50
CA LEU A 332 3.21 -11.08 -20.02
C LEU A 332 4.46 -11.96 -20.00
N ASP A 333 5.51 -11.50 -20.67
CA ASP A 333 6.86 -12.05 -20.57
C ASP A 333 7.74 -11.03 -19.83
N LEU A 334 7.83 -11.19 -18.50
CA LEU A 334 8.57 -10.26 -17.65
C LEU A 334 10.04 -10.71 -17.53
N MET A 335 10.92 -9.96 -18.19
CA MET A 335 12.36 -10.21 -18.18
C MET A 335 13.01 -9.44 -17.03
N TYR A 336 13.36 -10.15 -15.96
CA TYR A 336 14.13 -9.56 -14.86
C TYR A 336 15.58 -9.33 -15.28
N ILE A 337 16.07 -8.12 -15.05
CA ILE A 337 17.44 -7.68 -15.32
C ILE A 337 18.00 -7.06 -14.05
N ASP A 338 19.09 -7.64 -13.51
CA ASP A 338 19.78 -7.01 -12.40
C ASP A 338 20.47 -5.74 -12.91
N SER A 339 20.11 -4.61 -12.31
CA SER A 339 20.69 -3.32 -12.64
C SER A 339 22.22 -3.30 -12.57
N THR A 340 22.86 -4.04 -11.66
CA THR A 340 24.32 -4.08 -11.60
C THR A 340 24.95 -4.79 -12.81
N GLU A 341 24.21 -5.69 -13.46
CA GLU A 341 24.67 -6.38 -14.68
C GLU A 341 24.70 -5.44 -15.90
N LEU A 342 24.10 -4.26 -15.82
CA LEU A 342 24.16 -3.24 -16.87
C LEU A 342 25.33 -2.24 -16.66
N GLU A 343 26.09 -2.35 -15.58
CA GLU A 343 27.19 -1.43 -15.28
C GLU A 343 28.48 -1.79 -16.03
N ARG A 344 29.33 -0.78 -16.30
CA ARG A 344 30.62 -0.97 -16.99
C ARG A 344 31.62 -1.81 -16.18
N SER A 345 31.52 -1.80 -14.85
CA SER A 345 32.28 -2.69 -13.97
C SER A 345 32.01 -4.15 -14.31
N THR A 346 30.73 -4.53 -14.49
CA THR A 346 30.35 -5.90 -14.86
C THR A 346 30.82 -6.27 -16.26
N GLU A 347 30.90 -5.33 -17.21
CA GLU A 347 31.49 -5.60 -18.53
C GLU A 347 32.94 -6.06 -18.42
N ALA A 348 33.73 -5.42 -17.55
CA ALA A 348 35.13 -5.76 -17.31
C ALA A 348 35.31 -7.05 -16.51
N GLU A 349 34.49 -7.29 -15.49
CA GLU A 349 34.60 -8.45 -14.59
C GLU A 349 33.93 -9.72 -15.15
N ASN A 350 32.80 -9.56 -15.83
CA ASN A 350 31.96 -10.66 -16.31
C ASN A 350 31.14 -10.25 -17.56
N SER A 351 31.83 -10.15 -18.70
CA SER A 351 31.24 -9.78 -19.99
C SER A 351 30.04 -10.63 -20.40
N VAL A 352 30.02 -11.92 -20.01
CA VAL A 352 28.90 -12.83 -20.31
C VAL A 352 27.60 -12.33 -19.67
N LYS A 353 27.60 -12.01 -18.38
CA LYS A 353 26.41 -11.49 -17.69
C LYS A 353 25.99 -10.13 -18.24
N TYR A 354 26.97 -9.26 -18.50
CA TYR A 354 26.72 -7.94 -19.07
C TYR A 354 25.97 -8.03 -20.40
N HIS A 355 26.50 -8.80 -21.37
CA HIS A 355 25.86 -8.93 -22.67
C HIS A 355 24.51 -9.68 -22.61
N GLN A 356 24.33 -10.62 -21.69
CA GLN A 356 23.02 -11.27 -21.48
C GLN A 356 21.96 -10.28 -20.96
N ALA A 357 22.31 -9.43 -20.00
CA ALA A 357 21.43 -8.40 -19.47
C ALA A 357 21.04 -7.38 -20.56
N TRP A 358 22.01 -6.89 -21.33
CA TRP A 358 21.76 -5.98 -22.45
C TRP A 358 20.94 -6.63 -23.57
N HIS A 359 21.17 -7.91 -23.87
CA HIS A 359 20.38 -8.63 -24.86
C HIS A 359 18.89 -8.69 -24.47
N LYS A 360 18.58 -8.99 -23.20
CA LYS A 360 17.20 -8.93 -22.68
C LYS A 360 16.60 -7.53 -22.81
N LEU A 361 17.36 -6.49 -22.43
CA LEU A 361 16.91 -5.10 -22.50
C LEU A 361 16.60 -4.65 -23.94
N CYS A 362 17.44 -5.03 -24.90
CA CYS A 362 17.26 -4.72 -26.32
C CYS A 362 16.05 -5.43 -26.93
N LYS A 363 15.79 -6.68 -26.51
CA LYS A 363 14.66 -7.49 -26.97
C LYS A 363 13.31 -6.96 -26.46
N ALA A 364 13.27 -6.35 -25.28
CA ALA A 364 12.04 -5.93 -24.64
C ALA A 364 11.28 -4.84 -25.42
N ASP A 365 9.94 -4.90 -25.36
CA ASP A 365 9.02 -3.93 -25.97
C ASP A 365 8.85 -2.69 -25.11
N GLY A 366 9.00 -2.82 -23.79
CA GLY A 366 8.96 -1.73 -22.82
C GLY A 366 9.89 -1.97 -21.64
N ILE A 367 10.28 -0.89 -20.97
CA ILE A 367 11.22 -0.90 -19.85
C ILE A 367 10.53 -0.34 -18.60
N LEU A 368 10.61 -1.08 -17.50
CA LEU A 368 10.14 -0.67 -16.18
C LEU A 368 11.33 -0.57 -15.23
N VAL A 369 11.49 0.60 -14.59
CA VAL A 369 12.41 0.77 -13.45
C VAL A 369 11.56 0.99 -12.19
N PRO A 370 11.49 -0.01 -11.28
CA PRO A 370 10.72 0.09 -10.06
C PRO A 370 11.43 0.96 -9.00
N GLY A 371 10.78 1.08 -7.84
CA GLY A 371 11.37 1.70 -6.65
C GLY A 371 12.64 0.98 -6.17
N GLY A 372 13.38 1.64 -5.30
CA GLY A 372 14.56 1.08 -4.65
C GLY A 372 15.25 2.11 -3.75
N PHE A 373 16.24 1.64 -3.00
CA PHE A 373 17.00 2.44 -2.05
C PHE A 373 18.49 2.16 -2.14
N GLY A 374 19.28 3.19 -1.82
CA GLY A 374 20.73 3.16 -1.80
C GLY A 374 21.38 3.18 -3.18
N ILE A 375 22.71 3.35 -3.19
CA ILE A 375 23.51 3.61 -4.40
C ILE A 375 23.65 2.41 -5.36
N ARG A 376 23.56 1.18 -4.85
CA ARG A 376 23.82 -0.05 -5.64
C ARG A 376 22.87 -0.19 -6.82
N GLY A 377 23.42 -0.36 -8.02
CA GLY A 377 22.65 -0.57 -9.25
C GLY A 377 22.06 0.72 -9.86
N THR A 378 22.42 1.89 -9.33
CA THR A 378 21.88 3.17 -9.81
C THR A 378 22.38 3.51 -11.21
N GLU A 379 23.67 3.32 -11.46
CA GLU A 379 24.27 3.64 -12.77
C GLU A 379 23.76 2.71 -13.88
N GLY A 380 23.58 1.42 -13.59
CA GLY A 380 22.96 0.50 -14.56
C GLY A 380 21.51 0.88 -14.91
N LYS A 381 20.73 1.38 -13.95
CA LYS A 381 19.39 1.93 -14.22
C LYS A 381 19.44 3.19 -15.10
N LEU A 382 20.40 4.10 -14.85
CA LEU A 382 20.59 5.28 -15.69
C LEU A 382 20.91 4.90 -17.14
N GLN A 383 21.74 3.87 -17.35
CA GLN A 383 22.01 3.35 -18.70
C GLN A 383 20.76 2.79 -19.38
N ALA A 384 19.93 2.03 -18.64
CA ALA A 384 18.66 1.52 -19.18
C ALA A 384 17.68 2.64 -19.55
N ILE A 385 17.60 3.70 -18.75
CA ILE A 385 16.74 4.86 -19.02
C ILE A 385 17.23 5.61 -20.26
N SER A 386 18.54 5.86 -20.35
CA SER A 386 19.14 6.51 -21.52
C SER A 386 18.91 5.70 -22.80
N TRP A 387 19.05 4.38 -22.71
CA TRP A 387 18.72 3.47 -23.81
C TRP A 387 17.25 3.58 -24.22
N ALA A 388 16.33 3.57 -23.26
CA ALA A 388 14.90 3.72 -23.52
C ALA A 388 14.59 5.02 -24.27
N ARG A 389 15.14 6.14 -23.81
CA ARG A 389 14.96 7.47 -24.41
C ARG A 389 15.53 7.54 -25.83
N THR A 390 16.78 7.12 -26.02
CA THR A 390 17.48 7.23 -27.32
C THR A 390 16.92 6.29 -28.38
N LYS A 391 16.45 5.10 -27.98
CA LYS A 391 15.81 4.13 -28.87
C LYS A 391 14.28 4.27 -28.95
N LYS A 392 13.70 5.26 -28.27
CA LYS A 392 12.25 5.53 -28.23
C LYS A 392 11.43 4.31 -27.78
N LYS A 393 11.95 3.54 -26.82
CA LYS A 393 11.22 2.44 -26.18
C LYS A 393 10.30 3.01 -25.08
N PRO A 394 9.04 2.55 -24.97
CA PRO A 394 8.17 2.87 -23.85
C PRO A 394 8.84 2.62 -22.50
N PHE A 395 8.71 3.58 -21.59
CA PHE A 395 9.36 3.54 -20.28
C PHE A 395 8.37 3.94 -19.18
N LEU A 396 8.43 3.22 -18.05
CA LEU A 396 7.74 3.61 -16.81
C LEU A 396 8.73 3.56 -15.63
N GLY A 397 8.94 4.72 -15.00
CA GLY A 397 9.74 4.85 -13.79
C GLY A 397 8.84 5.02 -12.57
N VAL A 398 8.95 4.09 -11.61
CA VAL A 398 8.17 4.13 -10.36
C VAL A 398 9.07 4.59 -9.21
N CYS A 399 8.65 5.62 -8.47
CA CYS A 399 9.41 6.19 -7.36
C CYS A 399 10.85 6.55 -7.77
N LEU A 400 11.84 5.74 -7.37
CA LEU A 400 13.24 5.89 -7.78
C LEU A 400 13.42 5.93 -9.32
N GLY A 401 12.64 5.16 -10.08
CA GLY A 401 12.73 5.18 -11.54
C GLY A 401 12.42 6.57 -12.15
N MET A 402 11.49 7.31 -11.55
CA MET A 402 11.17 8.68 -11.97
C MET A 402 12.30 9.64 -11.60
N GLN A 403 12.86 9.49 -10.40
CA GLN A 403 14.01 10.27 -9.95
C GLN A 403 15.21 10.12 -10.89
N LEU A 404 15.58 8.88 -11.22
CA LEU A 404 16.71 8.62 -12.10
C LEU A 404 16.47 9.08 -13.54
N ALA A 405 15.22 9.15 -14.01
CA ALA A 405 14.92 9.72 -15.31
C ALA A 405 15.21 11.23 -15.38
N VAL A 406 14.97 11.97 -14.29
CA VAL A 406 15.34 13.39 -14.19
C VAL A 406 16.87 13.55 -14.22
N VAL A 407 17.59 12.71 -13.49
CA VAL A 407 19.07 12.69 -13.47
C VAL A 407 19.63 12.39 -14.87
N GLU A 408 19.15 11.33 -15.53
CA GLU A 408 19.58 10.96 -16.89
C GLU A 408 19.35 12.09 -17.88
N PHE A 409 18.19 12.74 -17.83
CA PHE A 409 17.85 13.83 -18.74
C PHE A 409 18.75 15.06 -18.51
N ALA A 410 19.02 15.42 -17.27
CA ALA A 410 19.92 16.54 -16.95
C ALA A 410 21.34 16.27 -17.45
N ARG A 411 21.86 15.05 -17.24
CA ARG A 411 23.18 14.64 -17.72
C ARG A 411 23.27 14.68 -19.26
N ASN A 412 22.29 14.09 -19.95
CA ASN A 412 22.40 13.84 -21.40
C ASN A 412 21.78 14.91 -22.31
N CYS A 413 20.81 15.69 -21.83
CA CYS A 413 20.14 16.71 -22.65
C CYS A 413 20.54 18.14 -22.26
N LEU A 414 20.93 18.37 -21.01
CA LEU A 414 21.37 19.69 -20.51
C LEU A 414 22.90 19.76 -20.31
N ASN A 415 23.61 18.65 -20.51
CA ASN A 415 25.05 18.50 -20.30
C ASN A 415 25.49 18.84 -18.86
N TRP A 416 24.65 18.55 -17.87
CA TRP A 416 25.01 18.65 -16.45
C TRP A 416 25.54 17.31 -15.98
N GLU A 417 26.78 16.99 -16.34
CA GLU A 417 27.38 15.67 -16.13
C GLU A 417 27.39 15.24 -14.65
N ASP A 418 27.55 16.21 -13.74
CA ASP A 418 27.56 15.99 -12.29
C ASP A 418 26.14 15.98 -11.67
N ALA A 419 25.08 16.15 -12.46
CA ALA A 419 23.72 16.17 -11.94
C ALA A 419 23.39 14.87 -11.20
N ASN A 420 22.92 14.99 -9.96
CA ASN A 420 22.61 13.84 -9.14
C ASN A 420 21.55 14.14 -8.06
N SER A 421 21.14 13.10 -7.34
CA SER A 421 20.39 13.21 -6.09
C SER A 421 21.33 13.38 -4.91
N THR A 422 21.00 14.24 -3.95
CA THR A 422 21.75 14.35 -2.69
C THR A 422 21.64 13.09 -1.82
N GLU A 423 20.74 12.16 -2.14
CA GLU A 423 20.72 10.83 -1.53
C GLU A 423 21.93 9.97 -1.96
N PHE A 424 22.37 10.12 -3.21
CA PHE A 424 23.44 9.29 -3.79
C PHE A 424 24.78 9.99 -3.79
N ASP A 425 24.77 11.30 -4.01
CA ASP A 425 25.96 12.15 -4.04
C ASP A 425 25.64 13.47 -3.34
N PRO A 426 25.96 13.59 -2.03
CA PRO A 426 25.75 14.82 -1.28
C PRO A 426 26.56 16.03 -1.78
N ASP A 427 27.66 15.78 -2.49
CA ASP A 427 28.62 16.80 -2.91
C ASP A 427 28.40 17.28 -4.36
N THR A 428 27.36 16.79 -5.04
CA THR A 428 26.98 17.22 -6.40
C THR A 428 26.79 18.73 -6.47
N LYS A 429 27.37 19.39 -7.48
CA LYS A 429 27.18 20.84 -7.69
C LYS A 429 25.84 21.13 -8.37
N ASN A 430 25.22 20.12 -8.99
CA ASN A 430 23.92 20.22 -9.63
C ASN A 430 22.91 19.23 -9.00
N PRO A 431 22.43 19.48 -7.77
CA PRO A 431 21.45 18.64 -7.08
C PRO A 431 20.08 18.79 -7.74
N VAL A 432 19.77 17.90 -8.69
CA VAL A 432 18.46 17.87 -9.37
C VAL A 432 17.38 17.24 -8.47
N LEU A 433 17.79 16.47 -7.48
CA LEU A 433 16.94 15.89 -6.44
C LEU A 433 17.62 16.08 -5.09
N PHE A 434 16.88 16.50 -4.07
CA PHE A 434 17.45 16.76 -2.75
C PHE A 434 16.40 16.61 -1.66
N PHE A 435 16.87 16.26 -0.46
CA PHE A 435 16.00 16.19 0.71
C PHE A 435 15.55 17.60 1.13
N MET A 436 14.23 17.82 1.20
CA MET A 436 13.68 19.16 1.25
C MET A 436 13.27 19.59 2.66
N THR A 437 14.09 20.45 3.27
CA THR A 437 13.78 21.30 4.44
C THR A 437 13.32 22.69 3.94
N TYR A 438 12.76 23.55 4.80
CA TYR A 438 12.35 24.91 4.38
C TYR A 438 13.52 25.72 3.80
N ALA A 439 14.71 25.62 4.42
CA ALA A 439 15.91 26.32 3.99
C ALA A 439 16.47 25.74 2.67
N SER A 440 16.53 24.40 2.55
CA SER A 440 17.00 23.77 1.30
C SER A 440 16.02 23.95 0.15
N CYS A 441 14.70 24.02 0.42
CA CYS A 441 13.69 24.40 -0.56
C CYS A 441 13.93 25.80 -1.14
N ILE A 442 14.12 26.79 -0.27
CA ILE A 442 14.38 28.18 -0.70
C ILE A 442 15.69 28.26 -1.48
N ALA A 443 16.76 27.60 -1.02
CA ALA A 443 18.04 27.60 -1.70
C ALA A 443 17.95 26.98 -3.11
N SER A 444 17.36 25.79 -3.23
CA SER A 444 17.22 25.10 -4.50
C SER A 444 16.28 25.82 -5.47
N THR A 445 15.11 26.27 -5.00
CA THR A 445 14.17 27.00 -5.87
C THR A 445 14.74 28.33 -6.35
N ASN A 446 15.57 29.01 -5.55
CA ASN A 446 16.33 30.18 -6.00
C ASN A 446 17.43 29.82 -7.01
N HIS A 447 18.09 28.67 -6.85
CA HIS A 447 19.05 28.15 -7.82
C HIS A 447 18.37 27.88 -9.18
N ILE A 448 17.25 27.14 -9.18
CA ILE A 448 16.43 26.88 -10.37
C ILE A 448 15.97 28.19 -11.02
N LEU A 449 15.52 29.17 -10.23
CA LEU A 449 15.19 30.51 -10.77
C LEU A 449 16.40 31.21 -11.37
N GLY A 450 17.60 31.01 -10.81
CA GLY A 450 18.86 31.46 -11.38
C GLY A 450 19.10 30.85 -12.77
N CYS A 451 18.89 29.55 -12.92
CA CYS A 451 18.95 28.87 -14.21
C CYS A 451 17.86 29.39 -15.18
N ILE A 452 16.62 29.58 -14.73
CA ILE A 452 15.54 30.11 -15.59
C ILE A 452 15.87 31.54 -16.08
N LYS A 453 16.69 32.32 -15.36
CA LYS A 453 17.11 33.66 -15.83
C LYS A 453 17.98 33.64 -17.08
N SER A 454 18.68 32.53 -17.37
CA SER A 454 19.54 32.41 -18.55
C SER A 454 18.76 32.01 -19.81
N VAL A 455 17.47 31.70 -19.71
CA VAL A 455 16.60 31.46 -20.86
C VAL A 455 16.46 32.74 -21.70
N THR A 456 16.62 32.61 -23.02
CA THR A 456 16.65 33.72 -23.99
C THR A 456 15.31 34.48 -24.09
N SER A 457 14.19 33.77 -23.94
CA SER A 457 12.84 34.36 -23.95
C SER A 457 12.29 34.49 -22.54
N ARG A 458 11.93 35.72 -22.14
CA ARG A 458 11.30 36.05 -20.85
C ARG A 458 9.81 36.33 -20.95
N SER A 459 9.16 35.81 -21.99
CA SER A 459 7.71 35.93 -22.20
C SER A 459 6.93 35.16 -21.13
N LYS A 460 5.66 35.52 -20.95
CA LYS A 460 4.75 34.85 -19.99
C LYS A 460 4.59 33.37 -20.37
N GLU A 461 4.53 33.10 -21.66
CA GLU A 461 4.31 31.78 -22.27
C GLU A 461 5.47 30.82 -21.99
N VAL A 462 6.66 31.33 -21.68
CA VAL A 462 7.86 30.52 -21.39
C VAL A 462 8.10 30.42 -19.88
N ILE A 463 8.10 31.55 -19.17
CA ILE A 463 8.49 31.58 -17.76
C ILE A 463 7.40 30.99 -16.85
N LEU A 464 6.12 31.17 -17.18
CA LEU A 464 5.02 30.68 -16.33
C LEU A 464 4.91 29.14 -16.33
N PRO A 465 5.04 28.41 -17.46
CA PRO A 465 5.15 26.96 -17.44
C PRO A 465 6.39 26.46 -16.69
N LEU A 466 7.56 27.06 -16.90
CA LEU A 466 8.80 26.68 -16.21
C LEU A 466 8.70 26.89 -14.69
N TYR A 467 8.14 28.02 -14.26
CA TYR A 467 7.84 28.25 -12.85
C TYR A 467 6.84 27.21 -12.33
N SER A 468 5.78 26.92 -13.08
CA SER A 468 4.74 25.98 -12.65
C SER A 468 5.21 24.53 -12.56
N ALA A 469 6.17 24.13 -13.40
CA ALA A 469 6.70 22.77 -13.45
C ALA A 469 7.90 22.56 -12.51
N LEU A 470 8.81 23.53 -12.40
CA LEU A 470 10.12 23.31 -11.74
C LEU A 470 10.23 24.03 -10.39
N VAL A 471 9.58 25.18 -10.22
CA VAL A 471 9.77 26.04 -9.04
C VAL A 471 8.58 25.96 -8.08
N ARG A 472 7.36 25.88 -8.61
CA ARG A 472 6.12 25.91 -7.83
C ARG A 472 5.88 24.61 -7.05
N PRO A 473 6.07 23.39 -7.59
CA PRO A 473 5.81 22.15 -6.83
C PRO A 473 6.60 22.05 -5.52
N PRO A 474 7.93 22.33 -5.47
CA PRO A 474 8.67 22.27 -4.21
C PRO A 474 8.22 23.35 -3.21
N LEU A 475 7.90 24.56 -3.67
CA LEU A 475 7.36 25.63 -2.82
C LEU A 475 5.99 25.25 -2.22
N GLU A 476 5.13 24.61 -3.01
CA GLU A 476 3.80 24.16 -2.56
C GLU A 476 3.90 23.02 -1.56
N TYR A 477 4.77 22.05 -1.81
CA TYR A 477 5.03 20.95 -0.87
C TYR A 477 5.53 21.48 0.49
N CYS A 478 6.53 22.37 0.49
CA CYS A 478 7.02 22.98 1.73
C CYS A 478 5.96 23.81 2.46
N MET A 479 5.12 24.54 1.73
CA MET A 479 4.06 25.35 2.37
C MET A 479 2.95 24.50 2.99
N GLN A 480 2.61 23.35 2.40
CA GLN A 480 1.54 22.48 2.88
C GLN A 480 2.00 21.49 3.96
N PHE A 481 3.13 20.82 3.76
CA PHE A 481 3.61 19.77 4.64
C PHE A 481 4.40 20.30 5.84
N TRP A 482 5.23 21.33 5.63
CA TRP A 482 6.16 21.83 6.66
C TRP A 482 5.63 22.98 7.50
N CYS A 483 4.55 23.65 7.09
CA CYS A 483 3.89 24.70 7.86
C CYS A 483 4.89 25.72 8.47
N PRO A 484 5.53 26.58 7.66
CA PRO A 484 6.42 27.62 8.20
C PRO A 484 5.70 28.42 9.28
N GLN A 485 6.24 28.37 10.50
CA GLN A 485 5.58 28.87 11.72
C GLN A 485 5.89 30.33 11.98
N HIS A 486 7.08 30.78 11.57
CA HIS A 486 7.50 32.16 11.68
C HIS A 486 7.21 32.94 10.41
N LYS A 487 6.79 34.20 10.58
CA LYS A 487 6.49 35.13 9.48
C LYS A 487 7.70 35.31 8.54
N LYS A 488 8.92 35.31 9.09
CA LYS A 488 10.17 35.36 8.33
C LYS A 488 10.29 34.22 7.30
N ASP A 489 9.90 33.00 7.66
CA ASP A 489 10.05 31.82 6.79
C ASP A 489 9.00 31.85 5.67
N VAL A 490 7.79 32.30 5.99
CA VAL A 490 6.72 32.56 5.00
C VAL A 490 7.16 33.65 4.02
N GLU A 491 7.73 34.74 4.53
CA GLU A 491 8.23 35.84 3.69
C GLU A 491 9.38 35.39 2.79
N LEU A 492 10.29 34.53 3.28
CA LEU A 492 11.38 33.97 2.47
C LEU A 492 10.87 33.08 1.34
N LEU A 493 9.88 32.22 1.59
CA LEU A 493 9.25 31.42 0.51
C LEU A 493 8.51 32.32 -0.49
N GLU A 494 7.80 33.34 0.00
CA GLU A 494 7.09 34.29 -0.84
C GLU A 494 8.04 35.16 -1.69
N GLN A 495 9.26 35.42 -1.22
CA GLN A 495 10.29 36.12 -2.00
C GLN A 495 10.67 35.35 -3.27
N VAL A 496 10.63 34.02 -3.26
CA VAL A 496 10.91 33.19 -4.44
C VAL A 496 9.85 33.43 -5.53
N GLN A 497 8.55 33.40 -5.18
CA GLN A 497 7.47 33.70 -6.13
C GLN A 497 7.48 35.18 -6.57
N LYS A 498 7.84 36.11 -5.68
CA LYS A 498 8.06 37.53 -6.01
C LYS A 498 9.15 37.72 -7.07
N ARG A 499 10.25 36.98 -6.95
CA ARG A 499 11.36 37.00 -7.93
C ARG A 499 10.93 36.38 -9.25
N ALA A 500 10.30 35.21 -9.22
CA ALA A 500 9.82 34.52 -10.42
C ALA A 500 8.86 35.39 -11.25
N SER A 501 7.86 35.98 -10.61
CA SER A 501 6.89 36.86 -11.27
C SER A 501 7.50 38.13 -11.86
N ARG A 502 8.58 38.65 -11.26
CA ARG A 502 9.32 39.83 -11.77
C ARG A 502 10.18 39.51 -12.99
N MET A 503 10.52 38.24 -13.24
CA MET A 503 11.34 37.85 -14.40
C MET A 503 10.56 37.89 -15.72
N ILE A 504 9.23 37.98 -15.67
CA ILE A 504 8.36 38.00 -16.84
C ILE A 504 8.35 39.40 -17.44
N ARG A 505 8.66 39.48 -18.73
CA ARG A 505 8.75 40.73 -19.48
C ARG A 505 7.41 41.49 -19.44
N GLY A 506 7.46 42.77 -19.11
CA GLY A 506 6.29 43.65 -19.01
C GLY A 506 5.56 43.62 -17.66
N LEU A 507 6.04 42.85 -16.68
CA LEU A 507 5.50 42.80 -15.32
C LEU A 507 6.44 43.41 -14.26
N GLU A 508 7.67 43.78 -14.62
CA GLU A 508 8.77 44.16 -13.72
C GLU A 508 8.40 45.32 -12.79
N HIS A 509 7.72 46.32 -13.36
CA HIS A 509 7.34 47.57 -12.70
C HIS A 509 6.05 47.47 -11.88
N LEU A 510 5.26 46.41 -12.07
CA LEU A 510 4.00 46.25 -11.36
C LEU A 510 4.25 45.82 -9.91
N LEU A 511 3.36 46.20 -9.00
CA LEU A 511 3.38 45.68 -7.65
C LEU A 511 3.15 44.15 -7.66
N TYR A 512 3.68 43.46 -6.66
CA TYR A 512 3.60 41.99 -6.60
C TYR A 512 2.17 41.46 -6.70
N LYS A 513 1.23 42.13 -6.02
CA LYS A 513 -0.20 41.78 -6.06
C LYS A 513 -0.78 41.88 -7.48
N ASP A 514 -0.38 42.89 -8.25
CA ASP A 514 -0.86 43.10 -9.62
C ASP A 514 -0.20 42.14 -10.61
N ARG A 515 1.07 41.77 -10.39
CA ARG A 515 1.73 40.69 -11.14
C ARG A 515 0.98 39.37 -10.97
N LEU A 516 0.68 38.99 -9.74
CA LEU A 516 -0.06 37.77 -9.44
C LEU A 516 -1.44 37.75 -10.12
N ARG A 517 -2.17 38.87 -10.11
CA ARG A 517 -3.45 39.01 -10.81
C ARG A 517 -3.32 38.79 -12.33
N LYS A 518 -2.35 39.45 -12.99
CA LYS A 518 -2.10 39.26 -14.44
C LYS A 518 -1.63 37.85 -14.82
N LEU A 519 -1.04 37.13 -13.87
CA LEU A 519 -0.57 35.76 -14.05
C LEU A 519 -1.61 34.70 -13.65
N GLY A 520 -2.76 35.08 -13.08
CA GLY A 520 -3.74 34.13 -12.56
C GLY A 520 -3.19 33.29 -11.40
N LEU A 521 -2.30 33.86 -10.59
CA LEU A 521 -1.66 33.18 -9.48
C LEU A 521 -2.14 33.73 -8.13
N PHE A 522 -2.28 32.86 -7.13
CA PHE A 522 -2.36 33.26 -5.73
C PHE A 522 -0.97 33.38 -5.12
N SER A 523 -0.83 34.18 -4.06
CA SER A 523 0.34 34.10 -3.18
C SER A 523 0.44 32.71 -2.55
N LEU A 524 1.65 32.28 -2.18
CA LEU A 524 1.85 30.98 -1.54
C LEU A 524 1.06 30.90 -0.22
N GLU A 525 1.03 32.00 0.53
CA GLU A 525 0.23 32.11 1.75
C GLU A 525 -1.28 31.91 1.48
N LYS A 526 -1.84 32.55 0.44
CA LYS A 526 -3.25 32.35 0.06
C LYS A 526 -3.52 30.92 -0.40
N LYS A 527 -2.59 30.30 -1.13
CA LYS A 527 -2.72 28.90 -1.54
C LYS A 527 -2.70 27.93 -0.37
N ARG A 528 -1.85 28.18 0.63
CA ARG A 528 -1.84 27.40 1.87
C ARG A 528 -3.16 27.56 2.61
N LEU A 529 -3.65 28.79 2.77
CA LEU A 529 -4.96 29.04 3.38
C LEU A 529 -6.08 28.29 2.63
N ARG A 530 -6.06 28.34 1.30
CA ARG A 530 -6.98 27.58 0.46
C ARG A 530 -6.89 26.07 0.73
N GLY A 531 -5.68 25.51 0.80
CA GLY A 531 -5.45 24.10 1.14
C GLY A 531 -5.98 23.74 2.52
N ASP A 532 -5.69 24.55 3.54
CA ASP A 532 -6.20 24.36 4.90
C ASP A 532 -7.74 24.36 4.93
N LEU A 533 -8.39 25.27 4.20
CA LEU A 533 -9.86 25.35 4.15
C LEU A 533 -10.50 24.19 3.36
N ILE A 534 -9.83 23.69 2.31
CA ILE A 534 -10.24 22.48 1.58
C ILE A 534 -10.13 21.26 2.49
N ALA A 535 -9.01 21.10 3.19
CA ALA A 535 -8.83 20.02 4.15
C ALA A 535 -9.89 20.10 5.27
N ALA A 536 -10.15 21.29 5.83
CA ALA A 536 -11.22 21.47 6.82
C ALA A 536 -12.61 21.11 6.28
N PHE A 537 -12.92 21.46 5.03
CA PHE A 537 -14.18 21.03 4.38
C PHE A 537 -14.26 19.51 4.25
N GLN A 538 -13.17 18.85 3.84
CA GLN A 538 -13.14 17.40 3.74
C GLN A 538 -13.25 16.71 5.11
N CYS A 539 -12.67 17.30 6.16
CA CYS A 539 -12.83 16.86 7.55
C CYS A 539 -14.25 17.11 8.11
N LEU A 540 -14.97 18.13 7.64
CA LEU A 540 -16.30 18.46 8.20
C LEU A 540 -17.46 17.86 7.42
N LYS A 541 -17.27 17.60 6.12
CA LYS A 541 -18.32 17.19 5.18
C LYS A 541 -17.89 16.12 4.16
N GLY A 542 -16.59 15.87 4.01
CA GLY A 542 -16.06 14.94 3.01
C GLY A 542 -15.70 13.57 3.58
N ALA A 543 -14.93 12.80 2.81
CA ALA A 543 -14.58 11.41 3.08
C ALA A 543 -13.87 11.17 4.43
N TYR A 544 -13.21 12.20 4.99
CA TYR A 544 -12.41 12.10 6.22
C TYR A 544 -13.16 12.43 7.50
N ARG A 545 -14.47 12.74 7.43
CA ARG A 545 -15.24 13.24 8.59
C ARG A 545 -15.14 12.38 9.84
N ASP A 546 -15.11 11.06 9.67
CA ASP A 546 -15.13 10.12 10.78
C ASP A 546 -13.72 9.77 11.28
N ALA A 547 -12.70 9.83 10.39
CA ALA A 547 -11.30 9.61 10.75
C ALA A 547 -10.68 10.75 11.59
N VAL A 548 -11.35 11.90 11.63
CA VAL A 548 -10.91 13.11 12.34
C VAL A 548 -11.97 13.61 13.33
N GLU A 549 -12.84 12.73 13.80
CA GLU A 549 -13.83 13.06 14.81
C GLU A 549 -13.14 13.59 16.08
N GLY A 550 -13.60 14.73 16.61
CA GLY A 550 -12.96 15.44 17.72
C GLY A 550 -11.83 16.41 17.32
N LEU A 551 -11.35 16.39 16.08
CA LEU A 551 -10.35 17.33 15.58
C LEU A 551 -10.86 18.78 15.57
N PHE A 552 -12.16 18.96 15.28
CA PHE A 552 -12.87 20.23 15.32
C PHE A 552 -14.06 20.16 16.27
N ILE A 553 -14.23 21.18 17.11
CA ILE A 553 -15.40 21.31 17.99
C ILE A 553 -16.36 22.29 17.32
N ARG A 554 -17.63 21.92 17.12
CA ARG A 554 -18.65 22.86 16.64
C ARG A 554 -19.05 23.84 17.74
N ASP A 555 -19.25 25.09 17.36
CA ASP A 555 -19.82 26.10 18.25
C ASP A 555 -21.35 26.00 18.19
N CYS A 556 -21.97 25.58 19.29
CA CYS A 556 -23.41 25.40 19.41
C CYS A 556 -24.13 26.66 19.92
N SER A 557 -23.47 27.82 19.97
CA SER A 557 -24.10 29.06 20.40
C SER A 557 -24.98 29.67 19.29
N ASP A 558 -26.18 30.15 19.65
CA ASP A 558 -27.16 30.78 18.73
C ASP A 558 -26.73 32.16 18.17
N ARG A 559 -25.44 32.51 18.23
CA ARG A 559 -24.91 33.78 17.69
C ARG A 559 -24.68 33.67 16.18
N THR A 560 -25.75 33.98 15.43
CA THR A 560 -25.93 33.76 13.98
C THR A 560 -25.25 34.75 13.03
N ARG A 561 -24.43 35.72 13.47
CA ARG A 561 -23.68 36.56 12.50
C ARG A 561 -22.59 35.72 11.81
N GLY A 562 -22.83 35.26 10.57
CA GLY A 562 -21.87 34.51 9.74
C GLY A 562 -22.43 33.20 9.18
N ASN A 563 -21.55 32.25 8.82
CA ASN A 563 -21.99 30.91 8.39
C ASN A 563 -22.44 30.06 9.60
N GLY A 564 -23.39 29.14 9.40
CA GLY A 564 -23.99 28.31 10.46
C GLY A 564 -23.23 27.04 10.84
N LEU A 565 -22.00 26.85 10.34
CA LEU A 565 -21.13 25.71 10.72
C LEU A 565 -19.86 26.22 11.38
N LYS A 566 -20.01 27.07 12.40
CA LYS A 566 -18.89 27.63 13.14
C LYS A 566 -18.16 26.58 13.97
N LEU A 567 -16.86 26.76 14.07
CA LEU A 567 -15.95 25.95 14.88
C LEU A 567 -15.51 26.75 16.11
N LYS A 568 -15.43 26.10 17.26
CA LYS A 568 -14.97 26.70 18.51
C LYS A 568 -13.47 26.90 18.48
N GLN A 569 -13.02 28.15 18.65
CA GLN A 569 -11.59 28.46 18.78
C GLN A 569 -11.08 27.96 20.14
N GLN A 570 -10.27 26.91 20.15
CA GLN A 570 -9.65 26.40 21.37
C GLN A 570 -8.51 27.33 21.84
N ARG A 571 -8.41 27.55 23.15
CA ARG A 571 -7.34 28.33 23.79
C ARG A 571 -6.26 27.37 24.31
N PHE A 572 -5.01 27.69 24.03
CA PHE A 572 -3.86 26.91 24.48
C PHE A 572 -2.88 27.78 25.25
N ARG A 573 -2.23 27.19 26.26
CA ARG A 573 -1.19 27.85 27.07
C ARG A 573 0.11 28.06 26.27
N LEU A 574 0.46 27.12 25.38
CA LEU A 574 1.66 27.19 24.55
C LEU A 574 1.37 27.77 23.16
N ASP A 575 2.23 28.67 22.68
CA ASP A 575 2.08 29.33 21.39
C ASP A 575 2.19 28.37 20.18
N ILE A 576 2.94 27.28 20.31
CA ILE A 576 3.12 26.29 19.25
C ILE A 576 1.79 25.60 18.87
N ARG A 577 0.92 25.32 19.86
CA ARG A 577 -0.39 24.70 19.62
C ARG A 577 -1.35 25.63 18.86
N LYS A 578 -1.15 26.94 18.92
CA LYS A 578 -1.93 27.91 18.13
C LYS A 578 -1.65 27.79 16.61
N LYS A 579 -0.56 27.14 16.22
CA LYS A 579 -0.13 26.97 14.81
C LYS A 579 -0.59 25.64 14.20
N PHE A 580 -1.13 24.73 15.00
CA PHE A 580 -1.61 23.43 14.54
C PHE A 580 -2.79 23.62 13.58
N PHE A 581 -2.85 22.79 12.54
CA PHE A 581 -3.93 22.79 11.53
C PHE A 581 -5.34 22.99 12.12
N PRO A 582 -5.81 22.15 13.08
CA PRO A 582 -7.16 22.26 13.63
C PRO A 582 -7.44 23.56 14.38
N VAL A 583 -6.40 24.29 14.77
CA VAL A 583 -6.50 25.52 15.57
C VAL A 583 -6.40 26.75 14.68
N ARG A 584 -5.47 26.74 13.71
CA ARG A 584 -5.20 27.90 12.85
C ARG A 584 -6.30 28.12 11.81
N VAL A 585 -6.94 27.05 11.34
CA VAL A 585 -7.94 27.15 10.26
C VAL A 585 -9.29 27.69 10.76
N VAL A 586 -9.59 27.54 12.06
CA VAL A 586 -10.90 27.88 12.67
C VAL A 586 -11.31 29.32 12.42
N ARG A 587 -10.41 30.29 12.65
CA ARG A 587 -10.70 31.71 12.43
C ARG A 587 -11.08 31.99 10.98
N HIS A 588 -10.37 31.38 10.04
CA HIS A 588 -10.61 31.58 8.61
C HIS A 588 -11.88 30.87 8.14
N TRP A 589 -12.12 29.65 8.62
CA TRP A 589 -13.35 28.90 8.35
C TRP A 589 -14.59 29.65 8.84
N ASN A 590 -14.56 30.18 10.06
CA ASN A 590 -15.68 30.94 10.63
C ASN A 590 -15.94 32.27 9.89
N GLY A 591 -14.94 32.79 9.17
CA GLY A 591 -15.07 33.98 8.33
C GLY A 591 -15.61 33.71 6.93
N LEU A 592 -15.78 32.45 6.52
CA LEU A 592 -16.29 32.12 5.19
C LEU A 592 -17.78 32.47 5.04
N PRO A 593 -18.22 32.91 3.84
CA PRO A 593 -19.63 33.10 3.53
C PRO A 593 -20.43 31.79 3.60
N ARG A 594 -21.75 31.92 3.84
CA ARG A 594 -22.65 30.77 4.01
C ARG A 594 -22.67 29.91 2.75
N GLU A 595 -22.77 30.53 1.58
CA GLU A 595 -22.79 29.87 0.28
C GLU A 595 -21.54 29.02 0.03
N VAL A 596 -20.37 29.39 0.56
CA VAL A 596 -19.13 28.61 0.45
C VAL A 596 -19.20 27.39 1.35
N VAL A 597 -19.49 27.59 2.63
CA VAL A 597 -19.51 26.55 3.66
C VAL A 597 -20.58 25.50 3.41
N TYR A 598 -21.72 25.88 2.82
CA TYR A 598 -22.82 24.99 2.47
C TYR A 598 -22.72 24.40 1.06
N ALA A 599 -21.54 24.41 0.43
CA ALA A 599 -21.34 23.74 -0.84
C ALA A 599 -21.70 22.23 -0.78
N PRO A 600 -22.41 21.69 -1.79
CA PRO A 600 -22.89 20.30 -1.80
C PRO A 600 -21.80 19.26 -2.15
N SER A 601 -20.68 19.69 -2.75
CA SER A 601 -19.56 18.82 -3.10
C SER A 601 -18.23 19.53 -2.96
N LEU A 602 -17.14 18.77 -2.90
CA LEU A 602 -15.77 19.30 -2.85
C LEU A 602 -15.44 20.19 -4.06
N MET A 603 -15.93 19.82 -5.24
CA MET A 603 -15.72 20.60 -6.47
C MET A 603 -16.42 21.95 -6.40
N VAL A 604 -17.68 21.98 -5.95
CA VAL A 604 -18.43 23.22 -5.77
C VAL A 604 -17.83 24.06 -4.63
N PHE A 605 -17.35 23.42 -3.57
CA PHE A 605 -16.65 24.11 -2.48
C PHE A 605 -15.39 24.82 -2.98
N LYS A 606 -14.53 24.13 -3.74
CA LYS A 606 -13.31 24.71 -4.33
C LYS A 606 -13.63 25.93 -5.19
N ALA A 607 -14.62 25.84 -6.07
CA ALA A 607 -15.03 26.94 -6.94
C ALA A 607 -15.56 28.16 -6.15
N ARG A 608 -16.43 27.94 -5.16
CA ARG A 608 -16.97 29.01 -4.31
C ARG A 608 -15.91 29.61 -3.39
N LEU A 609 -15.01 28.77 -2.88
CA LEU A 609 -13.88 29.19 -2.06
C LEU A 609 -12.91 30.06 -2.86
N ASP A 610 -12.63 29.71 -4.10
CA ASP A 610 -11.76 30.50 -4.98
C ASP A 610 -12.33 31.90 -5.21
N LYS A 611 -13.65 31.99 -5.46
CA LYS A 611 -14.37 33.27 -5.57
C LYS A 611 -14.34 34.09 -4.25
N ALA A 612 -14.34 33.42 -3.10
CA ALA A 612 -14.29 34.08 -1.79
C ALA A 612 -12.87 34.50 -1.37
N LEU A 613 -11.83 33.78 -1.80
CA LEU A 613 -10.42 34.07 -1.48
C LEU A 613 -9.78 35.04 -2.50
N GLY A 614 -10.39 35.18 -3.67
CA GLY A 614 -10.02 36.15 -4.69
C GLY A 614 -11.24 36.67 -5.42
N GLU A 615 -11.48 37.97 -5.35
CA GLU A 615 -12.11 38.68 -6.45
C GLU A 615 -11.23 38.48 -7.70
N MET A 616 -11.63 37.53 -8.54
CA MET A 616 -11.40 37.54 -9.97
C MET A 616 -12.66 37.03 -10.66
N VAL A 617 -13.29 37.93 -11.41
CA VAL A 617 -13.64 37.65 -12.80
C VAL A 617 -12.35 37.50 -13.59
#